data_AF-A0A6N2YMA8-F1
#
_entry.id   AF-A0A6N2YMA8-F1
#
_cell.length_a   1.000
_cell.length_b   1.000
_cell.length_c   1.000
_cell.angle_alpha   90.00
_cell.angle_beta   90.00
_cell.angle_gamma   90.00
#
_symmetry.space_group_name_H-M   'P 1'
#
loop_
_entity.id
_entity.type
_entity.pdbx_description
1 polymer ?
#
loop_
_entity_poly.entity_id
_entity_poly.type
_entity_poly.pdbx_seq_one_letter_code
_entity_poly.pdbx_strand_id
1 'polypeptide(L)'
;MVINLASIILATTILTSSFNCIINDEVKNKSNAFRVYKEVEYSIDKEDKFDDFWTPKNEGYLDASQKEELTNFRSKVENGDLLSGIEKNKLKDMKTYVIKSKLGEDKFKELEKLINKREGSVELTLPERQRLYQLNKEARG
;
A
#
# COMPACT_ATOMS: atom_id res chain seq x y z
N MET A 1 -64.16 30.15 -35.61
CA MET A 1 -64.59 28.80 -35.17
C MET A 1 -63.90 27.82 -36.10
N VAL A 2 -63.07 26.89 -35.68
CA VAL A 2 -63.37 25.79 -34.74
C VAL A 2 -62.07 25.39 -34.05
N ILE A 3 -62.13 25.18 -32.74
CA ILE A 3 -61.07 24.57 -31.93
C ILE A 3 -61.12 23.07 -32.23
N ASN A 4 -60.01 22.44 -32.58
CA ASN A 4 -59.95 20.98 -32.63
C ASN A 4 -58.76 20.46 -31.82
N LEU A 5 -59.10 19.76 -30.74
CA LEU A 5 -58.21 18.99 -29.88
C LEU A 5 -58.19 17.55 -30.39
N ALA A 6 -57.01 17.03 -30.72
CA ALA A 6 -56.75 15.59 -30.69
C ALA A 6 -55.24 15.36 -30.50
N SER A 7 -54.91 14.81 -29.33
CA SER A 7 -53.59 14.42 -28.85
C SER A 7 -52.95 13.29 -29.68
N ILE A 8 -51.59 13.18 -29.69
CA ILE A 8 -50.80 11.93 -29.53
C ILE A 8 -49.27 12.26 -29.42
N ILE A 9 -48.78 12.20 -28.17
CA ILE A 9 -47.56 11.58 -27.56
C ILE A 9 -46.21 11.46 -28.33
N LEU A 10 -45.12 11.70 -27.55
CA LEU A 10 -43.70 11.21 -27.61
C LEU A 10 -42.70 12.09 -28.41
N ALA A 11 -41.55 12.56 -27.93
CA ALA A 11 -40.80 12.43 -26.67
C ALA A 11 -39.92 13.69 -26.49
N THR A 12 -39.94 14.34 -25.33
CA THR A 12 -38.93 15.34 -24.96
C THR A 12 -37.73 14.62 -24.36
N THR A 13 -36.57 14.68 -25.02
CA THR A 13 -35.28 14.29 -24.47
C THR A 13 -34.93 15.21 -23.30
N ILE A 14 -35.22 14.76 -22.08
CA ILE A 14 -34.79 15.44 -20.85
C ILE A 14 -33.36 15.02 -20.56
N LEU A 15 -32.48 16.03 -20.40
CA LEU A 15 -31.13 15.92 -19.87
C LEU A 15 -31.08 14.98 -18.65
N THR A 16 -30.39 13.86 -18.77
CA THR A 16 -29.92 13.10 -17.60
C THR A 16 -28.62 13.71 -17.10
N SER A 17 -28.69 14.79 -16.33
CA SER A 17 -27.66 15.07 -15.32
C SER A 17 -28.13 14.49 -14.00
N SER A 18 -28.08 13.17 -13.90
CA SER A 18 -28.35 12.47 -12.65
C SER A 18 -27.18 12.75 -11.70
N PHE A 19 -27.38 13.66 -10.76
CA PHE A 19 -26.63 13.68 -9.52
C PHE A 19 -26.78 12.32 -8.86
N ASN A 20 -25.76 11.46 -8.98
CA ASN A 20 -25.66 10.33 -8.08
C ASN A 20 -25.11 10.86 -6.76
N CYS A 21 -26.07 11.14 -5.86
CA CYS A 21 -25.91 11.10 -4.42
C CYS A 21 -24.92 9.99 -4.03
N ILE A 22 -23.88 10.37 -3.28
CA ILE A 22 -23.01 9.44 -2.57
C ILE A 22 -23.88 8.69 -1.57
N ILE A 23 -24.36 7.53 -1.96
CA ILE A 23 -24.86 6.54 -1.02
C ILE A 23 -23.62 5.78 -0.55
N ASN A 24 -23.12 6.16 0.62
CA ASN A 24 -22.20 5.34 1.41
C ASN A 24 -22.93 4.05 1.81
N ASP A 25 -23.00 3.10 0.89
CA ASP A 25 -23.37 1.73 1.24
C ASP A 25 -22.18 1.11 1.97
N GLU A 26 -22.37 0.85 3.26
CA GLU A 26 -21.39 0.16 4.10
C GLU A 26 -20.87 -1.09 3.37
N VAL A 27 -19.54 -1.16 3.26
CA VAL A 27 -18.75 -2.20 2.57
C VAL A 27 -18.98 -3.62 3.12
N LYS A 28 -19.84 -3.79 4.13
CA LYS A 28 -20.12 -5.04 4.83
C LYS A 28 -20.83 -6.11 3.99
N ASN A 29 -21.50 -5.75 2.88
CA ASN A 29 -22.39 -6.67 2.16
C ASN A 29 -22.04 -6.98 0.69
N LYS A 30 -20.80 -6.76 0.24
CA LYS A 30 -20.37 -7.16 -1.13
C LYS A 30 -19.52 -8.43 -1.11
N SER A 31 -19.68 -9.27 -2.15
CA SER A 31 -18.96 -10.53 -2.28
C SER A 31 -17.43 -10.32 -2.31
N ASN A 32 -16.71 -11.24 -1.66
CA ASN A 32 -15.29 -11.11 -1.31
C ASN A 32 -14.37 -10.77 -2.51
N ALA A 33 -14.73 -11.19 -3.72
CA ALA A 33 -13.94 -10.99 -4.93
C ALA A 33 -13.86 -9.51 -5.38
N PHE A 34 -14.90 -8.70 -5.14
CA PHE A 34 -14.88 -7.28 -5.54
C PHE A 34 -14.02 -6.41 -4.61
N ARG A 35 -13.80 -6.86 -3.37
CA ARG A 35 -12.87 -6.22 -2.42
C ARG A 35 -11.40 -6.43 -2.81
N VAL A 36 -11.11 -7.47 -3.58
CA VAL A 36 -9.75 -7.87 -3.97
C VAL A 36 -9.28 -7.15 -5.24
N TYR A 37 -10.21 -6.73 -6.12
CA TYR A 37 -9.81 -6.27 -7.45
C TYR A 37 -9.74 -4.75 -7.63
N LYS A 38 -10.39 -3.94 -6.78
CA LYS A 38 -10.56 -2.51 -7.09
C LYS A 38 -9.46 -1.56 -6.59
N GLU A 39 -8.56 -1.95 -5.70
CA GLU A 39 -7.42 -1.10 -5.31
C GLU A 39 -6.41 -1.94 -4.54
N VAL A 40 -5.70 -2.82 -5.26
CA VAL A 40 -4.35 -3.23 -4.84
C VAL A 40 -3.38 -2.18 -5.38
N GLU A 41 -3.70 -0.91 -5.09
CA GLU A 41 -2.70 0.14 -5.10
C GLU A 41 -1.89 -0.11 -3.84
N TYR A 42 -0.63 -0.42 -4.09
CA TYR A 42 0.27 -1.02 -3.13
C TYR A 42 0.53 -0.02 -2.01
N SER A 43 -0.19 -0.15 -0.90
CA SER A 43 0.33 0.39 0.35
C SER A 43 1.63 -0.34 0.64
N ILE A 44 2.75 0.38 0.48
CA ILE A 44 3.80 0.35 1.50
C ILE A 44 3.00 0.46 2.80
N ASP A 45 2.97 -0.61 3.61
CA ASP A 45 2.14 -0.84 4.80
C ASP A 45 1.15 0.30 5.08
N LYS A 46 -0.18 0.12 5.00
CA LYS A 46 -1.25 1.16 5.00
C LYS A 46 -1.13 2.37 5.97
N GLU A 47 -0.16 2.37 6.88
CA GLU A 47 0.16 3.42 7.86
C GLU A 47 1.58 4.03 7.71
N ASP A 48 2.53 3.44 6.97
CA ASP A 48 3.91 3.93 6.82
C ASP A 48 4.12 4.66 5.48
N LYS A 49 4.50 5.94 5.54
CA LYS A 49 4.89 6.73 4.37
C LYS A 49 6.18 6.16 3.75
N PHE A 50 6.40 6.43 2.46
CA PHE A 50 7.60 5.97 1.73
C PHE A 50 8.90 6.22 2.53
N ASP A 51 9.04 7.42 3.09
CA ASP A 51 10.24 7.86 3.80
C ASP A 51 10.32 7.48 5.29
N ASP A 52 9.31 6.83 5.86
CA ASP A 52 9.35 6.46 7.29
C ASP A 52 10.51 5.49 7.59
N PHE A 53 10.89 4.68 6.60
CA PHE A 53 12.09 3.85 6.67
C PHE A 53 13.35 4.56 6.15
N TRP A 54 13.22 5.42 5.13
CA TRP A 54 14.35 6.02 4.43
C TRP A 54 14.81 7.33 5.09
N THR A 55 15.33 7.19 6.32
CA THR A 55 16.02 8.28 7.02
C THR A 55 17.46 8.44 6.53
N PRO A 56 18.12 9.60 6.72
CA PRO A 56 19.52 9.78 6.32
C PRO A 56 20.47 8.73 6.89
N LYS A 57 20.17 8.21 8.09
CA LYS A 57 20.93 7.12 8.72
C LYS A 57 20.80 5.81 7.95
N ASN A 58 19.57 5.45 7.55
CA ASN A 58 19.31 4.21 6.81
C ASN A 58 19.81 4.30 5.36
N GLU A 59 19.67 5.46 4.72
CA GLU A 59 20.30 5.73 3.42
C GLU A 59 21.82 5.67 3.48
N GLY A 60 22.43 5.99 4.62
CA GLY A 60 23.87 5.89 4.85
C GLY A 60 24.47 4.49 4.61
N TYR A 61 23.66 3.43 4.70
CA TYR A 61 24.08 2.06 4.42
C TYR A 61 24.10 1.72 2.93
N LEU A 62 23.42 2.51 2.09
CA LEU A 62 23.34 2.26 0.66
C LEU A 62 24.58 2.78 -0.07
N ASP A 63 24.98 2.07 -1.11
CA ASP A 63 25.98 2.56 -2.05
C ASP A 63 25.43 3.67 -2.97
N ALA A 64 26.29 4.26 -3.79
CA ALA A 64 25.90 5.37 -4.67
C ALA A 64 24.83 4.98 -5.69
N SER A 65 24.92 3.77 -6.27
CA SER A 65 23.96 3.27 -7.25
C SER A 65 22.60 3.03 -6.61
N GLN A 66 22.58 2.44 -5.41
CA GLN A 66 21.37 2.19 -4.65
C GLN A 66 20.70 3.50 -4.19
N LYS A 67 21.48 4.52 -3.83
CA LYS A 67 20.95 5.86 -3.49
C LYS A 67 20.32 6.55 -4.68
N GLU A 68 20.93 6.43 -5.85
CA GLU A 68 20.35 6.96 -7.10
C GLU A 68 19.01 6.28 -7.42
N GLU A 69 18.97 4.94 -7.35
CA GLU A 69 17.72 4.19 -7.54
C GLU A 69 16.63 4.57 -6.52
N LEU A 70 17.00 4.70 -5.24
CA LEU A 70 16.07 5.13 -4.19
C LEU A 70 15.52 6.54 -4.49
N THR A 71 16.37 7.46 -4.95
CA THR A 71 15.97 8.82 -5.32
C THR A 71 15.01 8.82 -6.50
N ASN A 72 15.23 7.96 -7.49
CA ASN A 72 14.32 7.77 -8.61
C ASN A 72 12.96 7.24 -8.15
N PHE A 73 12.94 6.26 -7.23
CA PHE A 73 11.70 5.73 -6.66
C PHE A 73 10.94 6.78 -5.83
N ARG A 74 11.67 7.55 -5.01
CA ARG A 74 11.10 8.67 -4.23
C ARG A 74 10.43 9.68 -5.15
N SER A 75 11.14 10.13 -6.19
CA SER A 75 10.63 11.11 -7.15
C SER A 75 9.35 10.63 -7.85
N LYS A 76 9.28 9.34 -8.24
CA LYS A 76 8.07 8.75 -8.82
C LYS A 76 6.89 8.82 -7.86
N VAL A 77 7.10 8.41 -6.60
CA VAL A 77 6.05 8.42 -5.57
C VAL A 77 5.59 9.84 -5.27
N GLU A 78 6.51 10.81 -5.19
CA GLU A 78 6.20 12.23 -4.98
C GLU A 78 5.40 12.83 -6.15
N ASN A 79 5.67 12.39 -7.38
CA ASN A 79 4.92 12.78 -8.57
C ASN A 79 3.54 12.09 -8.69
N GLY A 80 3.20 11.17 -7.77
CA GLY A 80 1.96 10.40 -7.80
C GLY A 80 1.99 9.17 -8.71
N ASP A 81 3.17 8.81 -9.23
CA ASP A 81 3.34 7.61 -10.05
C ASP A 81 3.38 6.34 -9.18
N LEU A 82 2.89 5.24 -9.76
CA LEU A 82 2.97 3.93 -9.13
C LEU A 82 4.28 3.22 -9.47
N LEU A 83 4.96 2.73 -8.44
CA LEU A 83 6.09 1.83 -8.63
C LEU A 83 5.60 0.49 -9.23
N SER A 84 6.31 0.03 -10.25
CA SER A 84 6.12 -1.29 -10.86
C SER A 84 6.46 -2.41 -9.87
N GLY A 85 6.05 -3.65 -10.19
CA GLY A 85 6.36 -4.82 -9.36
C GLY A 85 7.87 -5.04 -9.17
N ILE A 86 8.65 -4.77 -10.21
CA ILE A 86 10.12 -4.90 -10.18
C ILE A 86 10.72 -3.84 -9.24
N GLU A 87 10.28 -2.60 -9.34
CA GLU A 87 10.75 -1.50 -8.49
C GLU A 87 10.38 -1.72 -7.02
N LYS A 88 9.19 -2.25 -6.76
CA LYS A 88 8.77 -2.64 -5.41
C LYS A 88 9.64 -3.74 -4.84
N ASN A 89 10.00 -4.75 -5.64
CA ASN A 89 10.91 -5.80 -5.20
C ASN A 89 12.30 -5.23 -4.93
N LYS A 90 12.81 -4.36 -5.80
CA LYS A 90 14.10 -3.67 -5.60
C LYS A 90 14.12 -2.87 -4.29
N LEU A 91 13.04 -2.13 -4.01
CA LEU A 91 12.89 -1.38 -2.76
C LEU A 91 12.91 -2.33 -1.55
N LYS A 92 12.23 -3.47 -1.61
CA LYS A 92 12.25 -4.49 -0.55
C LYS A 92 13.65 -5.08 -0.35
N ASP A 93 14.38 -5.36 -1.42
CA ASP A 93 15.73 -5.89 -1.36
C ASP A 93 16.68 -4.88 -0.68
N MET A 94 16.59 -3.61 -1.06
CA MET A 94 17.35 -2.54 -0.41
C MET A 94 17.00 -2.41 1.07
N LYS A 95 15.71 -2.42 1.44
CA LYS A 95 15.29 -2.40 2.85
C LYS A 95 15.88 -3.58 3.61
N THR A 96 15.80 -4.77 3.03
CA THR A 96 16.33 -6.01 3.62
C THR A 96 17.83 -5.92 3.84
N TYR A 97 18.56 -5.41 2.86
CA TYR A 97 19.99 -5.17 2.96
C TYR A 97 20.35 -4.22 4.11
N VAL A 98 19.65 -3.09 4.23
CA VAL A 98 19.85 -2.12 5.33
C VAL A 98 19.57 -2.78 6.69
N ILE A 99 18.44 -3.47 6.82
CA ILE A 99 18.05 -4.14 8.07
C ILE A 99 19.10 -5.18 8.47
N LYS A 100 19.53 -6.01 7.51
CA LYS A 100 20.57 -7.03 7.73
C LYS A 100 21.90 -6.41 8.15
N SER A 101 22.29 -5.30 7.51
CA SER A 101 23.51 -4.57 7.84
C SER A 101 23.49 -3.95 9.25
N LYS A 102 22.31 -3.52 9.71
CA LYS A 102 22.11 -2.94 11.05
C LYS A 102 22.07 -4.00 12.15
N LEU A 103 21.32 -5.07 11.92
CA LEU A 103 21.10 -6.11 12.92
C LEU A 103 22.26 -7.11 13.01
N GLY A 104 22.97 -7.32 11.90
CA GLY A 104 23.88 -8.44 11.74
C GLY A 104 23.14 -9.76 11.43
N GLU A 105 23.90 -10.77 11.01
CA GLU A 105 23.36 -12.04 10.50
C GLU A 105 22.44 -12.76 11.50
N ASP A 106 22.86 -12.88 12.76
CA ASP A 106 22.15 -13.70 13.76
C ASP A 106 20.79 -13.10 14.14
N LYS A 107 20.77 -11.79 14.43
CA LYS A 107 19.54 -11.06 14.74
C LYS A 107 18.63 -10.95 13.52
N PHE A 108 19.19 -10.85 12.32
CA PHE A 108 18.42 -10.85 11.09
C PHE A 108 17.70 -12.20 10.87
N LYS A 109 18.38 -13.33 11.06
CA LYS A 109 17.76 -14.67 11.01
C LYS A 109 16.67 -14.85 12.07
N GLU A 110 16.90 -14.33 13.27
CA GLU A 110 15.89 -14.35 14.33
C GLU A 110 14.65 -13.54 13.94
N LEU A 111 14.84 -12.34 13.39
CA LEU A 111 13.77 -11.49 12.88
C LEU A 111 12.97 -12.21 11.79
N GLU A 112 13.66 -12.78 10.80
CA GLU A 112 13.05 -13.51 9.69
C GLU A 112 12.21 -14.70 10.20
N LYS A 113 12.74 -15.47 11.16
CA LYS A 113 12.02 -16.57 11.79
C LYS A 113 10.73 -16.11 12.48
N LEU A 114 10.78 -14.99 13.20
CA LEU A 114 9.62 -14.45 13.91
C LEU A 114 8.55 -13.89 12.96
N ILE A 115 8.97 -13.26 11.86
CA ILE A 115 8.07 -12.79 10.80
C ILE A 115 7.39 -13.99 10.12
N ASN A 116 8.19 -14.98 9.68
CA ASN A 116 7.66 -16.19 9.02
C ASN A 116 6.68 -16.95 9.93
N LYS A 117 6.96 -17.02 11.23
CA LYS A 117 6.04 -17.64 12.21
C LYS A 117 4.71 -16.89 12.28
N ARG A 118 4.76 -15.54 12.37
CA ARG A 118 3.57 -14.68 12.40
C ARG A 118 2.73 -14.83 11.12
N GLU A 119 3.36 -14.89 9.96
CA GLU A 119 2.68 -15.03 8.67
C GLU A 119 2.14 -16.46 8.44
N GLY A 120 2.83 -17.47 8.97
CA GLY A 120 2.51 -18.90 8.83
C GLY A 120 1.32 -19.40 9.66
N SER A 121 0.39 -18.53 10.07
CA SER A 121 -0.77 -18.86 10.93
C SER A 121 -0.42 -19.37 12.34
N VAL A 122 0.86 -19.29 12.75
CA VAL A 122 1.29 -19.68 14.10
C VAL A 122 1.35 -18.42 14.97
N GLU A 123 0.55 -18.40 16.04
CA GLU A 123 0.53 -17.26 16.93
C GLU A 123 1.86 -17.11 17.69
N LEU A 124 2.41 -15.90 17.69
CA LEU A 124 3.59 -15.57 18.49
C LEU A 124 3.22 -15.53 19.97
N THR A 125 4.05 -16.15 20.80
CA THR A 125 3.98 -16.03 22.26
C THR A 125 4.29 -14.58 22.70
N LEU A 126 3.94 -14.22 23.94
CA LEU A 126 4.24 -12.87 24.46
C LEU A 126 5.74 -12.52 24.40
N PRO A 127 6.69 -13.40 24.81
CA PRO A 127 8.12 -13.11 24.67
C PRO A 127 8.54 -12.91 23.22
N GLU A 128 8.01 -13.71 22.29
CA GLU A 128 8.31 -13.58 20.85
C GLU A 128 7.79 -12.25 20.27
N ARG A 129 6.62 -11.78 20.72
CA ARG A 129 6.09 -10.46 20.33
C ARG A 129 6.97 -9.32 20.83
N GLN A 130 7.39 -9.38 22.09
CA GLN A 130 8.31 -8.39 22.67
C GLN A 130 9.65 -8.38 21.92
N ARG A 131 10.18 -9.56 21.61
CA ARG A 131 11.43 -9.71 20.88
C ARG A 131 11.32 -9.16 19.46
N LEU A 132 10.24 -9.48 18.76
CA LEU A 132 9.98 -8.95 17.41
C LEU A 132 9.84 -7.42 17.42
N TYR A 133 9.17 -6.85 18.42
CA TYR A 133 9.10 -5.39 18.58
C TYR A 133 10.49 -4.76 18.77
N GLN A 134 11.33 -5.36 19.62
CA GLN A 134 12.70 -4.89 19.87
C GLN A 134 13.56 -4.95 18.59
N LEU A 135 13.51 -6.06 17.86
CA LEU A 135 14.24 -6.23 16.60
C LEU A 135 13.76 -5.24 15.53
N ASN A 136 12.46 -4.99 15.42
CA ASN A 136 11.91 -3.99 14.50
C ASN A 136 12.36 -2.56 14.87
N LYS A 137 12.41 -2.24 16.16
CA LYS A 137 12.89 -0.94 16.64
C LYS A 137 14.37 -0.74 16.30
N GLU A 138 15.21 -1.75 16.51
CA GLU A 138 16.64 -1.72 16.12
C GLU A 138 16.82 -1.64 14.60
N ALA A 139 15.98 -2.34 13.83
CA ALA A 139 16.01 -2.33 12.37
C ALA A 139 15.62 -0.97 11.78
N ARG A 140 14.62 -0.30 12.36
CA ARG A 140 14.11 0.99 11.88
C ARG A 140 14.91 2.20 12.38
N GLY A 141 15.31 2.20 13.66
CA GLY A 141 15.96 3.33 14.34
C GLY A 141 17.45 3.50 14.06
#